data_AF-A0A7C4YJH6-F1
#
_entry.id   AF-A0A7C4YJH6-F1
#
_cell.length_a   1.000
_cell.length_b   1.000
_cell.length_c   1.000
_cell.angle_alpha   90.00
_cell.angle_beta   90.00
_cell.angle_gamma   90.00
#
_symmetry.space_group_name_H-M   'P 1'
#
loop_
_entity.id
_entity.type
_entity.pdbx_description
1 polymer ?
#
loop_
_entity_poly.entity_id
_entity_poly.type
_entity_poly.pdbx_seq_one_letter_code
_entity_poly.pdbx_strand_id
1 'polypeptide(L)'
;MPRVRLLKTETRPAAQPPLCLICGRPATCHVSKQFSWRPPWLTYSFWSAVLCFFPAAVVILALGFAQTRRATVETPLCARHRGYWNWRGVWLYVPLFALLAVVLGFAVLFMLQKLNDDFFGWIFFGSFIAFLGWAIFALILSRTTTRAVEITDADITLEPVSREYVDALRHERHEQRRAPVLAWDDYDPYPRS
;
A
#
# COMPACT_ATOMS: atom_id res chain seq x y z
N MET A 1 9.69 -9.34 7.21
CA MET A 1 8.74 -9.07 8.33
C MET A 1 7.68 -10.16 8.30
N PRO A 2 6.77 -10.30 9.30
CA PRO A 2 5.68 -11.27 9.15
C PRO A 2 4.85 -10.88 7.92
N ARG A 3 4.48 -11.90 7.14
CA ARG A 3 3.66 -11.78 5.93
C ARG A 3 2.46 -12.70 6.04
N VAL A 4 1.33 -12.28 5.50
CA VAL A 4 0.10 -13.08 5.49
C VAL A 4 -0.47 -13.10 4.08
N ARG A 5 -0.83 -14.30 3.61
CA ARG A 5 -1.59 -14.51 2.38
C ARG A 5 -3.06 -14.68 2.77
N LEU A 6 -3.93 -13.84 2.24
CA LEU A 6 -5.38 -13.85 2.46
C LEU A 6 -6.07 -14.26 1.16
N LEU A 7 -6.94 -15.26 1.22
CA LEU A 7 -7.83 -15.60 0.12
C LEU A 7 -8.84 -14.47 -0.08
N LYS A 8 -9.38 -14.34 -1.29
CA LYS A 8 -10.42 -13.34 -1.62
C LYS A 8 -11.67 -13.46 -0.73
N THR A 9 -11.96 -14.66 -0.23
CA THR A 9 -13.06 -14.90 0.72
C THR A 9 -12.74 -14.39 2.13
N GLU A 10 -11.46 -14.34 2.49
CA GLU A 10 -10.96 -13.89 3.80
C GLU A 10 -10.73 -12.37 3.87
N THR A 11 -10.93 -11.63 2.77
CA THR A 11 -10.78 -10.16 2.78
C THR A 11 -11.96 -9.43 3.42
N ARG A 12 -13.03 -10.17 3.76
CA ARG A 12 -14.23 -9.67 4.45
C ARG A 12 -14.01 -9.61 5.97
N PRO A 13 -14.73 -8.75 6.71
CA PRO A 13 -14.57 -8.59 8.16
C PRO A 13 -14.78 -9.88 8.94
N ALA A 14 -15.84 -10.62 8.59
CA ALA A 14 -16.24 -11.82 9.33
C ALA A 14 -15.25 -12.98 9.23
N ALA A 15 -14.31 -12.91 8.28
CA ALA A 15 -13.31 -13.95 8.05
C ALA A 15 -11.90 -13.55 8.53
N GLN A 16 -11.78 -12.40 9.21
CA GLN A 16 -10.51 -11.95 9.77
C GLN A 16 -10.56 -12.04 11.30
N PRO A 17 -9.43 -12.39 11.95
CA PRO A 17 -9.38 -12.48 13.39
C PRO A 17 -9.65 -11.09 13.99
N PRO A 18 -10.25 -11.02 15.19
CA PRO A 18 -10.61 -9.77 15.86
C PRO A 18 -9.38 -9.06 16.47
N LEU A 19 -8.23 -9.11 15.80
CA LEU A 19 -6.96 -8.49 16.19
C LEU A 19 -6.55 -7.44 15.15
N CYS A 20 -5.93 -6.37 15.62
CA CYS A 20 -5.44 -5.29 14.79
C CYS A 20 -4.31 -5.79 13.90
N LEU A 21 -4.48 -5.66 12.58
CA LEU A 21 -3.52 -6.07 11.55
C LEU A 21 -2.08 -5.56 11.82
N ILE A 22 -1.97 -4.34 12.37
CA ILE A 22 -0.70 -3.63 12.54
C ILE A 22 0.01 -3.97 13.86
N CYS A 23 -0.73 -4.15 14.96
CA CYS A 23 -0.13 -4.24 16.30
C CYS A 23 -0.61 -5.41 17.16
N GLY A 24 -1.48 -6.29 16.65
CA GLY A 24 -1.92 -7.48 17.36
C GLY A 24 -2.96 -7.27 18.48
N ARG A 25 -3.21 -6.02 18.91
CA ARG A 25 -4.24 -5.73 19.94
C ARG A 25 -5.67 -5.92 19.42
N PRO A 26 -6.68 -6.14 20.29
CA PRO A 26 -8.07 -6.30 19.87
C PRO A 26 -8.54 -5.20 18.91
N ALA A 27 -9.16 -5.60 17.82
CA ALA A 27 -9.71 -4.69 16.83
C ALA A 27 -11.04 -4.10 17.31
N THR A 28 -11.21 -2.80 17.11
CA THR A 28 -12.43 -2.07 17.48
C THR A 28 -13.20 -1.57 16.26
N CYS A 29 -12.58 -1.60 15.08
CA CYS A 29 -13.16 -1.14 13.83
C CYS A 29 -12.57 -1.90 12.65
N HIS A 30 -13.29 -1.91 11.53
CA HIS A 30 -12.80 -2.37 10.24
C HIS A 30 -12.65 -1.19 9.29
N VAL A 31 -11.53 -1.12 8.59
CA VAL A 31 -11.27 -0.07 7.59
C VAL A 31 -11.08 -0.73 6.24
N SER A 32 -11.91 -0.36 5.27
CA SER A 32 -11.79 -0.79 3.89
C SER A 32 -10.60 -0.08 3.23
N LYS A 33 -9.61 -0.85 2.79
CA LYS A 33 -8.42 -0.33 2.12
C LYS A 33 -8.23 -1.02 0.78
N GLN A 34 -8.15 -0.21 -0.29
CA GLN A 34 -7.71 -0.69 -1.59
C GLN A 34 -6.18 -0.77 -1.59
N PHE A 35 -5.67 -1.98 -1.79
CA PHE A 35 -4.26 -2.25 -2.06
C PHE A 35 -4.05 -2.35 -3.57
N SER A 36 -2.92 -1.83 -4.02
CA SER A 36 -2.45 -1.97 -5.39
C SER A 36 -1.11 -2.66 -5.41
N TRP A 37 -0.90 -3.48 -6.43
CA TRP A 37 0.38 -4.15 -6.68
C TRP A 37 0.80 -3.91 -8.12
N ARG A 38 2.10 -3.66 -8.29
CA ARG A 38 2.75 -3.56 -9.58
C ARG A 38 4.00 -4.44 -9.55
N PRO A 39 4.24 -5.23 -10.61
CA PRO A 39 5.49 -5.95 -10.76
C PRO A 39 6.71 -5.02 -10.61
N PRO A 40 7.73 -5.37 -9.79
CA PRO A 40 8.90 -4.51 -9.58
C PRO A 40 9.66 -4.19 -10.86
N TRP A 41 9.72 -5.14 -11.80
CA TRP A 41 10.42 -4.97 -13.09
C TRP A 41 9.87 -3.78 -13.89
N LEU A 42 8.56 -3.51 -13.85
CA LEU A 42 7.96 -2.34 -14.51
C LEU A 42 8.51 -1.03 -13.96
N THR A 43 8.80 -0.97 -12.65
CA THR A 43 9.36 0.23 -12.03
C THR A 43 10.78 0.47 -12.52
N TYR A 44 11.61 -0.58 -12.59
CA TYR A 44 12.96 -0.47 -13.12
C TYR A 44 12.96 -0.13 -14.62
N SER A 45 12.12 -0.80 -15.41
CA SER A 45 11.95 -0.52 -16.85
C SER A 45 11.49 0.92 -17.10
N PHE A 46 10.60 1.45 -16.27
CA PHE A 46 10.14 2.83 -16.37
C PHE A 46 11.30 3.81 -16.18
N TRP A 47 12.09 3.67 -15.12
CA TRP A 47 13.23 4.55 -14.86
C TRP A 47 14.31 4.44 -15.95
N SER A 48 14.61 3.23 -16.42
CA SER A 48 15.53 3.04 -17.54
C SER A 48 15.02 3.69 -18.83
N ALA A 49 13.72 3.59 -19.11
CA ALA A 49 13.12 4.21 -20.29
C ALA A 49 13.11 5.75 -20.20
N VAL A 50 12.85 6.33 -19.02
CA VAL A 50 12.94 7.78 -18.81
C VAL A 50 14.36 8.29 -19.11
N LEU A 51 15.39 7.52 -18.73
CA LEU A 51 16.78 7.90 -18.91
C LEU A 51 17.28 7.70 -20.36
N CYS A 52 16.87 6.61 -21.04
CA CYS A 52 17.40 6.25 -22.35
C CYS A 52 16.51 6.67 -23.53
N PHE A 53 15.17 6.64 -23.38
CA PHE A 53 14.24 6.88 -24.49
C PHE A 53 12.84 7.26 -23.99
N PHE A 54 12.59 8.58 -23.86
CA PHE A 54 11.35 9.13 -23.32
C PHE A 54 10.05 8.57 -23.94
N PRO A 55 9.94 8.34 -25.27
CA PRO A 55 8.72 7.75 -25.84
C PRO A 55 8.43 6.34 -25.32
N ALA A 56 9.44 5.51 -25.05
CA ALA A 56 9.23 4.20 -24.42
C ALA A 56 8.74 4.34 -22.98
N ALA A 57 9.13 5.39 -22.25
CA ALA A 57 8.65 5.60 -20.89
C ALA A 57 7.12 5.75 -20.83
N VAL A 58 6.53 6.42 -21.83
CA VAL A 58 5.07 6.55 -21.95
C VAL A 58 4.39 5.19 -22.17
N VAL A 59 4.94 4.36 -23.06
CA VAL A 59 4.42 3.01 -23.32
C VAL A 59 4.53 2.13 -22.07
N ILE A 60 5.68 2.12 -21.39
CA ILE A 60 5.89 1.37 -20.15
C ILE A 60 4.97 1.87 -19.03
N LEU A 61 4.72 3.18 -18.94
CA LEU A 61 3.78 3.76 -17.99
C LEU A 61 2.34 3.27 -18.26
N ALA A 62 1.91 3.26 -19.51
CA ALA A 62 0.60 2.76 -19.91
C ALA A 62 0.43 1.26 -19.60
N LEU A 63 1.45 0.45 -19.93
CA LEU A 63 1.50 -0.97 -19.56
C LEU A 63 1.46 -1.15 -18.04
N GLY A 64 2.21 -0.34 -17.31
CA GLY A 64 2.22 -0.37 -15.84
C GLY A 64 0.87 -0.05 -15.23
N PHE A 65 0.10 0.86 -15.83
CA PHE A 65 -1.26 1.14 -15.41
C PHE A 65 -2.19 -0.05 -15.70
N ALA A 66 -2.14 -0.60 -16.92
CA ALA A 66 -2.94 -1.76 -17.32
C ALA A 66 -2.65 -3.01 -16.47
N GLN A 67 -1.39 -3.23 -16.08
CA GLN A 67 -0.97 -4.36 -15.25
C GLN A 67 -1.11 -4.10 -13.74
N THR A 68 -1.61 -2.93 -13.33
CA THR A 68 -1.82 -2.64 -11.90
C THR A 68 -2.97 -3.49 -11.39
N ARG A 69 -2.65 -4.52 -10.60
CA ARG A 69 -3.66 -5.31 -9.89
C ARG A 69 -4.11 -4.55 -8.65
N ARG A 70 -5.41 -4.58 -8.35
CA ARG A 70 -6.02 -3.92 -7.20
C ARG A 70 -6.92 -4.90 -6.46
N ALA A 71 -6.88 -4.87 -5.14
CA ALA A 71 -7.76 -5.65 -4.29
C ALA A 71 -8.14 -4.83 -3.06
N THR A 72 -9.42 -4.89 -2.68
CA THR A 72 -9.93 -4.21 -1.48
C THR A 72 -9.99 -5.21 -0.32
N VAL A 73 -9.42 -4.83 0.82
CA VAL A 73 -9.40 -5.65 2.04
C VAL A 73 -10.00 -4.85 3.18
N GLU A 74 -10.93 -5.46 3.91
CA GLU A 74 -11.53 -4.86 5.10
C GLU A 74 -10.69 -5.21 6.32
N THR A 75 -9.78 -4.30 6.68
CA THR A 75 -8.73 -4.59 7.65
C THR A 75 -9.19 -4.29 9.09
N PRO A 76 -9.07 -5.25 10.03
CA PRO A 76 -9.37 -5.03 11.45
C PRO A 76 -8.28 -4.17 12.07
N LEU A 77 -8.70 -3.10 12.74
CA LEU A 77 -7.82 -2.14 13.39
C LEU A 77 -8.32 -1.77 14.78
N CYS A 78 -7.38 -1.43 15.67
CA CYS A 78 -7.70 -0.82 16.96
C CYS A 78 -7.87 0.70 16.80
N ALA A 79 -8.50 1.34 17.79
CA ALA A 79 -8.76 2.78 17.79
C ALA A 79 -7.52 3.66 17.52
N ARG A 80 -6.33 3.23 18.00
CA ARG A 80 -5.06 3.94 17.75
C ARG A 80 -4.63 3.91 16.28
N HIS A 81 -4.97 2.85 15.54
CA HIS A 81 -4.52 2.65 14.16
C HIS A 81 -5.60 2.96 13.11
N ARG A 82 -6.82 3.36 13.51
CA ARG A 82 -7.91 3.69 12.56
C ARG A 82 -7.51 4.71 11.49
N GLY A 83 -6.63 5.67 11.82
CA GLY A 83 -6.14 6.72 10.93
C GLY A 83 -4.79 6.44 10.28
N TYR A 84 -4.27 5.21 10.37
CA TYR A 84 -2.90 4.87 9.99
C TYR A 84 -2.54 5.26 8.55
N TRP A 85 -3.38 4.95 7.57
CA TRP A 85 -3.09 5.26 6.17
C TRP A 85 -3.26 6.75 5.84
N ASN A 86 -4.27 7.42 6.41
CA ASN A 86 -4.49 8.84 6.15
C ASN A 86 -3.34 9.68 6.71
N TRP A 87 -2.92 9.41 7.95
CA TRP A 87 -1.81 10.12 8.58
C TRP A 87 -0.52 9.98 7.78
N ARG A 88 -0.19 8.76 7.34
CA ARG A 88 1.00 8.52 6.50
C ARG A 88 0.91 9.18 5.13
N GLY A 89 -0.28 9.20 4.52
CA GLY A 89 -0.53 9.95 3.29
C GLY A 89 -0.22 11.43 3.47
N VAL A 90 -0.70 12.04 4.57
CA VAL A 90 -0.41 13.44 4.89
C VAL A 90 1.09 13.70 5.02
N TRP A 91 1.82 12.87 5.77
CA TRP A 91 3.28 13.01 5.93
C TRP A 91 4.06 12.79 4.63
N LEU A 92 3.52 12.03 3.68
CA LEU A 92 4.18 11.82 2.40
C LEU A 92 3.89 12.96 1.42
N TYR A 93 2.61 13.34 1.28
CA TYR A 93 2.17 14.25 0.22
C TYR A 93 2.29 15.73 0.58
N VAL A 94 2.06 16.13 1.84
CA VAL A 94 2.18 17.54 2.24
C VAL A 94 3.58 18.11 1.99
N PRO A 95 4.68 17.49 2.46
CA PRO A 95 6.02 18.02 2.18
C PRO A 95 6.38 17.96 0.69
N LEU A 96 5.89 16.97 -0.05
CA LEU A 96 6.08 16.91 -1.51
C LEU A 96 5.43 18.11 -2.21
N PHE A 97 4.16 18.39 -1.91
CA PHE A 97 3.45 19.53 -2.49
C PHE A 97 4.04 20.87 -2.04
N ALA A 98 4.51 20.97 -0.80
CA ALA A 98 5.22 22.15 -0.32
C ALA A 98 6.52 22.38 -1.10
N LEU A 99 7.35 21.34 -1.30
CA LEU A 99 8.57 21.41 -2.11
C LEU A 99 8.25 21.80 -3.56
N LEU A 100 7.22 21.20 -4.15
CA LEU A 100 6.79 21.52 -5.51
C LEU A 100 6.32 22.98 -5.62
N ALA A 101 5.54 23.47 -4.66
CA ALA A 101 5.07 24.85 -4.62
C ALA A 101 6.24 25.84 -4.51
N VAL A 102 7.25 25.53 -3.70
CA VAL A 102 8.48 26.32 -3.57
C VAL A 102 9.24 26.37 -4.90
N VAL A 103 9.48 25.22 -5.53
CA VAL A 103 10.17 25.15 -6.83
C VAL A 103 9.42 25.92 -7.92
N LEU A 104 8.09 25.74 -7.99
CA LEU A 104 7.25 26.46 -8.97
C LEU A 104 7.24 27.97 -8.70
N GLY A 105 7.11 28.39 -7.45
CA GLY A 105 7.15 29.80 -7.06
C GLY A 105 8.46 30.47 -7.48
N PHE A 106 9.59 29.80 -7.24
CA PHE A 106 10.89 30.30 -7.67
C PHE A 106 11.07 30.29 -9.19
N ALA A 107 10.58 29.27 -9.90
CA ALA A 107 10.61 29.25 -11.36
C ALA A 107 9.82 30.44 -11.96
N VAL A 108 8.67 30.79 -11.39
CA VAL A 108 7.89 31.97 -11.80
C VAL A 108 8.68 33.26 -11.54
N LEU A 109 9.25 33.43 -10.34
CA LEU A 109 10.07 34.61 -10.02
C LEU A 109 11.30 34.75 -10.91
N PHE A 110 11.91 33.62 -11.29
CA PHE A 110 13.05 33.57 -12.22
C PHE A 110 12.63 34.01 -13.63
N MET A 111 11.50 33.49 -14.14
CA MET A 111 10.93 33.93 -15.43
C MET A 111 10.57 35.41 -15.46
N LEU A 112 10.20 35.99 -14.30
CA LEU A 112 9.94 37.43 -14.15
C LEU A 112 11.22 38.26 -13.96
N GLN A 113 12.41 37.64 -14.02
CA GLN A 113 13.72 38.28 -13.81
C GLN A 113 13.81 39.03 -12.46
N LYS A 114 13.11 38.52 -11.43
CA LYS A 114 13.10 39.12 -10.08
C LYS A 114 14.12 38.50 -9.12
N LEU A 115 14.83 37.45 -9.55
CA LEU A 115 15.85 36.77 -8.76
C LEU A 115 17.24 37.06 -9.35
N ASN A 116 18.22 37.28 -8.47
CA ASN A 116 19.63 37.34 -8.84
C ASN A 116 20.14 35.91 -9.15
N ASP A 117 21.05 35.78 -10.12
CA ASP A 117 21.61 34.50 -10.57
C ASP A 117 22.32 33.75 -9.43
N ASP A 118 23.04 34.46 -8.55
CA ASP A 118 23.71 33.86 -7.40
C ASP A 118 22.72 33.22 -6.41
N PHE A 119 21.57 33.88 -6.18
CA PHE A 119 20.57 33.40 -5.25
C PHE A 119 19.80 32.19 -5.82
N PHE A 120 19.61 32.16 -7.14
CA PHE A 120 19.03 31.02 -7.84
C PHE A 120 19.83 29.73 -7.62
N GLY A 121 21.17 29.81 -7.69
CA GLY A 121 22.05 28.67 -7.46
C GLY A 121 21.88 28.05 -6.06
N TRP A 122 21.83 28.89 -5.02
CA TRP A 122 21.62 28.43 -3.64
C TRP A 122 20.24 27.82 -3.41
N ILE A 123 19.18 28.40 -3.99
CA ILE A 123 17.83 27.84 -3.91
C ILE A 123 17.76 26.48 -4.60
N PHE A 124 18.35 26.36 -5.79
CA PHE A 124 18.35 25.11 -6.54
C PHE A 124 19.04 23.99 -5.74
N PHE A 125 20.23 24.29 -5.20
CA PHE A 125 20.98 23.36 -4.36
C PHE A 125 20.22 22.99 -3.07
N GLY A 126 19.64 23.98 -2.38
CA GLY A 126 18.82 23.75 -1.18
C GLY A 126 17.58 22.90 -1.46
N SER A 127 16.89 23.16 -2.57
CA SER A 127 15.73 22.39 -3.01
C SER A 127 16.10 20.94 -3.34
N PHE A 128 17.25 20.73 -3.97
CA PHE A 128 17.77 19.40 -4.26
C PHE A 128 18.06 18.60 -2.97
N ILE A 129 18.74 19.20 -1.99
CA ILE A 129 18.99 18.57 -0.69
C ILE A 129 17.67 18.26 0.02
N ALA A 130 16.72 19.20 0.05
CA ALA A 130 15.43 19.01 0.68
C ALA A 130 14.63 17.88 0.01
N PHE A 131 14.67 17.80 -1.32
CA PHE A 131 14.07 16.70 -2.09
C PHE A 131 14.71 15.35 -1.77
N LEU A 132 16.04 15.27 -1.68
CA LEU A 132 16.74 14.04 -1.27
C LEU A 132 16.34 13.61 0.15
N GLY A 133 16.30 14.55 1.09
CA GLY A 133 15.86 14.29 2.47
C GLY A 133 14.42 13.76 2.51
N TRP A 134 13.52 14.38 1.76
CA TRP A 134 12.14 13.90 1.60
C TRP A 134 12.07 12.52 0.96
N ALA A 135 12.85 12.24 -0.08
CA ALA A 135 12.87 10.95 -0.78
C ALA A 135 13.34 9.81 0.14
N ILE A 136 14.37 10.04 0.97
CA ILE A 136 14.84 9.08 1.97
C ILE A 136 13.74 8.83 3.02
N PHE A 137 13.13 9.89 3.53
CA PHE A 137 12.02 9.79 4.49
C PHE A 137 10.84 9.00 3.90
N ALA A 138 10.45 9.30 2.67
CA ALA A 138 9.43 8.58 1.91
C ALA A 138 9.75 7.09 1.76
N LEU A 139 11.02 6.76 1.47
CA LEU A 139 11.47 5.37 1.38
C LEU A 139 11.31 4.64 2.72
N ILE A 140 11.70 5.27 3.83
CA ILE A 140 11.54 4.70 5.18
C ILE A 140 10.05 4.48 5.51
N LEU A 141 9.20 5.48 5.26
CA LEU A 141 7.76 5.34 5.46
C LEU A 141 7.17 4.23 4.60
N SER A 142 7.58 4.12 3.33
CA SER A 142 7.08 3.09 2.42
C SER A 142 7.43 1.67 2.87
N ARG A 143 8.63 1.48 3.45
CA ARG A 143 9.09 0.17 3.96
C ARG A 143 8.37 -0.26 5.22
N THR A 144 7.94 0.69 6.05
CA THR A 144 7.22 0.40 7.29
C THR A 144 5.70 0.35 7.10
N THR A 145 5.18 0.61 5.89
CA THR A 145 3.75 0.62 5.59
C THR A 145 3.28 -0.76 5.15
N THR A 146 2.19 -1.27 5.74
CA THR A 146 1.54 -2.48 5.24
C THR A 146 1.13 -2.28 3.78
N ARG A 147 1.70 -3.10 2.90
CA ARG A 147 1.52 -3.07 1.44
C ARG A 147 1.23 -4.47 0.93
N ALA A 148 0.63 -4.55 -0.26
CA ALA A 148 0.51 -5.80 -0.98
C ALA A 148 1.85 -6.14 -1.65
N VAL A 149 2.40 -7.30 -1.33
CA VAL A 149 3.62 -7.84 -1.96
C VAL A 149 3.27 -8.57 -3.25
N GLU A 150 2.08 -9.16 -3.30
CA GLU A 150 1.56 -9.91 -4.43
C GLU A 150 0.03 -9.87 -4.41
N ILE A 151 -0.60 -9.71 -5.58
CA ILE A 151 -2.05 -9.80 -5.75
C ILE A 151 -2.29 -10.75 -6.93
N THR A 152 -2.91 -11.89 -6.64
CA THR A 152 -3.38 -12.86 -7.65
C THR A 152 -4.90 -12.71 -7.81
N ASP A 153 -5.50 -13.49 -8.71
CA ASP A 153 -6.96 -13.49 -8.87
C ASP A 153 -7.70 -14.15 -7.67
N ALA A 154 -7.00 -15.00 -6.91
CA ALA A 154 -7.57 -15.77 -5.79
C ALA A 154 -7.17 -15.23 -4.41
N ASP A 155 -6.07 -14.49 -4.30
CA ASP A 155 -5.49 -14.10 -3.01
C ASP A 155 -4.66 -12.81 -3.07
N ILE A 156 -4.40 -12.26 -1.89
CA ILE A 156 -3.53 -11.10 -1.67
C ILE A 156 -2.54 -11.39 -0.55
N THR A 157 -1.26 -11.09 -0.78
CA THR A 157 -0.22 -11.20 0.24
C THR A 157 0.15 -9.83 0.80
N LEU A 158 0.00 -9.63 2.11
CA LEU A 158 0.27 -8.38 2.82
C LEU A 158 1.56 -8.45 3.65
N GLU A 159 2.36 -7.38 3.64
CA GLU A 159 3.55 -7.19 4.47
C GLU A 159 3.82 -5.69 4.75
N PRO A 160 4.27 -5.29 5.95
CA PRO A 160 4.32 -6.07 7.19
C PRO A 160 2.97 -6.18 7.91
N VAL A 161 2.81 -7.28 8.64
CA VAL A 161 1.70 -7.56 9.56
C VAL A 161 2.22 -7.93 10.96
N SER A 162 1.40 -7.75 11.99
CA SER A 162 1.73 -8.21 13.35
C SER A 162 1.79 -9.74 13.44
N ARG A 163 2.65 -10.28 14.32
CA ARG A 163 2.81 -11.75 14.46
C ARG A 163 1.57 -12.37 15.08
N GLU A 164 1.01 -11.70 16.07
CA GLU A 164 -0.18 -12.10 16.80
C GLU A 164 -1.39 -12.27 15.86
N TYR A 165 -1.54 -11.36 14.88
CA TYR A 165 -2.56 -11.48 13.84
C TYR A 165 -2.34 -12.71 12.96
N VAL A 166 -1.08 -12.96 12.55
CA VAL A 166 -0.74 -14.11 11.70
C VAL A 166 -1.00 -15.42 12.42
N ASP A 167 -0.65 -15.50 13.70
CA ASP A 167 -0.81 -16.70 14.51
C ASP A 167 -2.30 -16.97 14.82
N ALA A 168 -3.09 -15.93 15.12
CA ALA A 168 -4.54 -16.05 15.28
C ALA A 168 -5.23 -16.53 13.98
N LEU A 169 -4.88 -15.95 12.83
CA LEU A 169 -5.46 -16.39 11.55
C LEU A 169 -5.08 -17.85 11.22
N ARG A 170 -3.85 -18.26 11.53
CA ARG A 170 -3.43 -19.67 11.37
C ARG A 170 -4.24 -20.58 12.28
N HIS A 171 -4.46 -20.19 13.53
CA HIS A 171 -5.26 -20.95 14.48
C HIS A 171 -6.69 -21.14 13.96
N GLU A 172 -7.36 -20.05 13.57
CA GLU A 172 -8.73 -20.09 13.02
C GLU A 172 -8.82 -20.99 11.77
N ARG A 173 -7.84 -20.92 10.86
CA ARG A 173 -7.77 -21.80 9.69
C ARG A 173 -7.59 -23.27 10.06
N HIS A 174 -6.80 -23.56 11.10
CA HIS A 174 -6.62 -24.93 11.59
C HIS A 174 -7.90 -25.46 12.24
N GLU A 175 -8.61 -24.63 13.00
CA GLU A 175 -9.91 -24.98 13.58
C GLU A 175 -10.96 -25.21 12.50
N GLN A 176 -11.06 -24.34 11.49
CA GLN A 176 -11.99 -24.53 10.36
C GLN A 176 -11.72 -25.81 9.56
N ARG A 177 -10.46 -26.22 9.43
CA ARG A 177 -10.10 -27.49 8.78
C ARG A 177 -10.41 -28.72 9.63
N ARG A 178 -10.42 -28.56 10.96
CA ARG A 178 -10.73 -29.64 11.92
C ARG A 178 -12.21 -29.73 12.23
N ALA A 179 -12.94 -28.62 12.12
CA ALA A 179 -14.38 -28.60 12.25
C ALA A 179 -14.92 -29.70 11.32
N PRO A 180 -15.58 -30.73 11.87
CA PRO A 180 -16.20 -31.74 11.03
C PRO A 180 -17.06 -30.98 10.05
N VAL A 181 -16.93 -31.30 8.76
CA VAL A 181 -17.89 -30.84 7.76
C VAL A 181 -19.22 -31.31 8.32
N LEU A 182 -19.98 -30.39 8.94
CA LEU A 182 -21.29 -30.70 9.48
C LEU A 182 -22.01 -31.31 8.29
N ALA A 183 -22.28 -32.61 8.40
CA ALA A 183 -22.81 -33.43 7.34
C ALA A 183 -24.23 -32.93 7.04
N TRP A 184 -24.32 -31.88 6.24
CA TRP A 184 -25.51 -31.58 5.47
C TRP A 184 -25.83 -32.73 4.51
N ASP A 185 -24.90 -33.67 4.33
CA ASP A 185 -25.10 -34.95 3.65
C ASP A 185 -26.14 -35.86 4.33
N ASP A 186 -26.54 -35.63 5.59
CA ASP A 186 -27.63 -36.38 6.26
C ASP A 186 -28.96 -35.59 6.32
N TYR A 187 -28.99 -34.36 5.79
CA TYR A 187 -30.24 -33.66 5.52
C TYR A 187 -30.67 -33.98 4.10
N ASP A 188 -31.42 -35.09 3.94
CA ASP A 188 -32.19 -35.33 2.72
C ASP A 188 -33.52 -34.55 2.82
N PRO A 189 -33.67 -33.39 2.17
CA PRO A 189 -34.94 -32.65 2.18
C PRO A 189 -36.06 -33.39 1.44
N TYR A 190 -35.76 -34.48 0.73
CA TYR A 190 -36.72 -35.23 -0.06
C TYR A 190 -36.75 -36.70 0.37
N PRO A 191 -37.67 -37.09 1.28
CA PRO A 191 -37.84 -38.49 1.64
C PRO A 191 -38.15 -39.30 0.37
N ARG A 192 -37.23 -40.20 -0.01
CA ARG A 192 -37.45 -41.15 -1.10
C ARG A 192 -38.46 -42.20 -0.62
N SER A 193 -39.67 -42.15 -1.16
CA SER A 193 -40.75 -43.13 -0.96
C SER A 193 -40.43 -44.47 -1.60
#